data_AF-A0A366IAL2-F1
#
_entry.id   AF-A0A366IAL2-F1
#
_cell.length_a   1.000
_cell.length_b   1.000
_cell.length_c   1.000
_cell.angle_alpha   90.00
_cell.angle_beta   90.00
_cell.angle_gamma   90.00
#
_symmetry.space_group_name_H-M   'P 1'
#
loop_
_entity.id
_entity.type
_entity.pdbx_description
1 polymer ?
#
loop_
_entity_poly.entity_id
_entity_poly.type
_entity_poly.pdbx_seq_one_letter_code
_entity_poly.pdbx_strand_id
1 'polypeptide(L)'
;MSTGVKQETSSGESVKITQGFNYEKRSFSGMACYRATSFFSTPTLTDSRFRLISLKQNITASGQGYKSNGVGTYVNETSNISPISNPVSGKKYPKLTGFVNFVSPNDGSAIGTRATLTYRRIDGTTTYTFSFPTTI
;
A
#
# COMPACT_ATOMS: atom_id res chain seq x y z
N MET A 1 16.68 12.07 -10.87
CA MET A 1 15.86 11.21 -10.00
C MET A 1 14.72 12.06 -9.50
N SER A 2 13.48 11.58 -9.53
CA SER A 2 12.30 12.33 -9.05
C SER A 2 11.50 11.48 -8.08
N THR A 3 10.78 12.12 -7.15
CA THR A 3 9.88 11.43 -6.21
C THR A 3 8.43 11.59 -6.64
N GLY A 4 7.56 10.67 -6.22
CA GLY A 4 6.13 10.77 -6.46
C GLY A 4 5.31 9.97 -5.44
N VAL A 5 3.99 10.09 -5.55
CA VAL A 5 3.02 9.40 -4.71
C VAL A 5 1.99 8.72 -5.61
N LYS A 6 1.73 7.43 -5.38
CA LYS A 6 0.57 6.73 -5.93
C LYS A 6 -0.39 6.51 -4.78
N GLN A 7 -1.62 7.00 -4.90
CA GLN A 7 -2.65 6.83 -3.87
C GLN A 7 -4.02 6.67 -4.50
N GLU A 8 -4.87 5.90 -3.82
CA GLU A 8 -6.24 5.66 -4.21
C GLU A 8 -7.13 5.60 -2.97
N THR A 9 -8.42 5.87 -3.19
CA THR A 9 -9.44 5.81 -2.16
C THR A 9 -10.53 4.85 -2.61
N SER A 10 -10.93 3.95 -1.72
CA SER A 10 -12.08 3.08 -1.94
C SER A 10 -13.03 3.17 -0.74
N SER A 11 -14.33 3.14 -1.04
CA SER A 11 -15.40 3.28 -0.06
C SER A 11 -16.16 1.95 0.04
N GLY A 12 -16.34 1.46 1.26
CA GLY A 12 -17.36 0.47 1.60
C GLY A 12 -18.61 1.18 2.13
N GLU A 13 -19.57 0.40 2.62
CA GLU A 13 -20.84 0.92 3.15
C GLU A 13 -20.66 1.85 4.37
N SER A 14 -19.77 1.48 5.29
CA SER A 14 -19.60 2.17 6.59
C SER A 14 -18.16 2.63 6.86
N VAL A 15 -17.27 2.42 5.88
CA VAL A 15 -15.86 2.77 5.96
C VAL A 15 -15.36 3.30 4.63
N LYS A 16 -14.33 4.14 4.68
CA LYS A 16 -13.48 4.52 3.56
C LYS A 16 -12.04 4.18 3.91
N ILE A 17 -11.27 3.73 2.93
CA ILE A 17 -9.81 3.60 3.07
C ILE A 17 -9.11 4.39 1.97
N THR A 18 -8.20 5.28 2.37
CA THR A 18 -7.24 5.90 1.46
C THR A 18 -5.89 5.24 1.70
N GLN A 19 -5.32 4.60 0.68
CA GLN A 19 -4.00 3.97 0.76
C GLN A 19 -3.10 4.43 -0.38
N GLY A 20 -1.81 4.23 -0.21
CA GLY A 20 -0.84 4.57 -1.23
C GLY A 20 0.59 4.30 -0.81
N PHE A 21 1.51 4.70 -1.68
CA PHE A 21 2.94 4.63 -1.43
C PHE A 21 3.68 5.79 -2.09
N ASN A 22 4.76 6.20 -1.42
CA ASN A 22 5.74 7.12 -1.97
C ASN A 22 6.76 6.30 -2.75
N TYR A 23 7.27 6.85 -3.84
CA TYR A 23 8.27 6.20 -4.67
C TYR A 23 9.32 7.18 -5.18
N GLU A 24 10.47 6.63 -5.53
CA GLU A 24 11.46 7.27 -6.40
C GLU A 24 11.33 6.73 -7.81
N LYS A 25 11.51 7.60 -8.79
CA LYS A 25 11.51 7.30 -10.22
C LYS A 25 12.89 7.59 -10.80
N ARG A 26 13.39 6.64 -11.58
CA ARG A 26 14.63 6.76 -12.35
C ARG A 26 14.47 6.10 -13.71
N SER A 27 15.17 6.59 -14.71
CA SER A 27 15.24 5.93 -16.02
C SER A 27 16.45 5.01 -16.09
N PHE A 28 16.22 3.78 -16.55
CA PHE A 28 17.26 2.82 -16.91
C PHE A 28 16.99 2.33 -18.33
N SER A 29 17.99 2.45 -19.20
CA SER A 29 17.89 2.05 -20.62
C SER A 29 16.64 2.61 -21.33
N GLY A 30 16.27 3.86 -21.03
CA GLY A 30 15.09 4.52 -21.61
C GLY A 30 13.74 4.15 -20.98
N MET A 31 13.69 3.17 -20.08
CA MET A 31 12.47 2.77 -19.37
C MET A 31 12.35 3.49 -18.03
N ALA A 32 11.12 3.82 -17.63
CA ALA A 32 10.83 4.37 -16.32
C ALA A 32 10.74 3.25 -15.27
N CYS A 33 11.56 3.34 -14.23
CA CYS A 33 11.58 2.38 -13.14
C CYS A 33 11.33 3.09 -11.80
N TYR A 34 10.71 2.36 -10.87
CA TYR A 34 10.17 2.90 -9.62
C TYR A 34 10.67 2.10 -8.43
N ARG A 35 10.96 2.77 -7.32
CA ARG A 35 11.30 2.15 -6.05
C ARG A 35 10.39 2.71 -4.97
N ALA A 36 9.52 1.89 -4.39
CA ALA A 36 8.69 2.34 -3.28
C ALA A 36 9.57 2.61 -2.06
N THR A 37 9.44 3.77 -1.45
CA THR A 37 10.22 4.18 -0.27
C THR A 37 9.42 4.05 1.02
N SER A 38 8.10 4.25 0.94
CA SER A 38 7.17 4.07 2.05
C SER A 38 5.76 3.84 1.56
N PHE A 39 4.92 3.26 2.40
CA PHE A 39 3.52 3.00 2.12
C PHE A 39 2.66 3.39 3.32
N PHE A 40 1.37 3.62 3.08
CA PHE A 40 0.46 4.09 4.11
C PHE A 40 -0.98 3.68 3.83
N SER A 41 -1.78 3.68 4.90
CA SER A 41 -3.23 3.55 4.86
C SER A 41 -3.87 4.47 5.88
N THR A 42 -5.03 5.02 5.53
CA THR A 42 -5.84 5.93 6.36
C THR A 42 -7.28 5.41 6.37
N PRO A 43 -7.65 4.55 7.34
CA PRO A 43 -9.02 4.09 7.46
C PRO A 43 -9.89 5.20 8.06
N THR A 44 -11.11 5.35 7.56
CA THR A 44 -12.07 6.37 8.01
C THR A 44 -13.43 5.70 8.20
N LEU A 45 -14.03 5.85 9.38
CA LEU A 45 -15.43 5.50 9.60
C LEU A 45 -16.31 6.57 8.95
N THR A 46 -17.28 6.14 8.15
CA THR A 46 -18.32 7.01 7.59
C THR A 46 -19.64 6.86 8.33
N ASP A 47 -19.77 5.83 9.18
CA ASP A 47 -20.96 5.56 10.02
C ASP A 47 -20.53 5.35 11.48
N SER A 48 -21.10 6.13 12.39
CA SER A 48 -20.80 6.10 13.84
C SER A 48 -21.32 4.85 14.54
N ARG A 49 -22.20 4.06 13.91
CA ARG A 49 -22.67 2.77 14.43
C ARG A 49 -21.61 1.68 14.34
N PHE A 50 -20.47 1.96 13.69
CA PHE A 50 -19.37 1.01 13.51
C PHE A 50 -18.12 1.46 14.25
N ARG A 51 -17.24 0.49 14.51
CA ARG A 51 -15.91 0.70 15.04
C ARG A 51 -14.88 -0.06 14.23
N LEU A 52 -13.69 0.51 14.11
CA LEU A 52 -12.55 -0.15 13.47
C LEU A 52 -11.94 -1.15 14.45
N ILE A 53 -11.63 -2.36 13.96
CA ILE A 53 -11.11 -3.46 14.77
C ILE A 53 -9.63 -3.70 14.45
N SER A 54 -9.27 -3.78 13.18
CA SER A 54 -7.87 -3.95 12.79
C SER A 54 -7.58 -3.37 11.41
N LEU A 55 -6.35 -2.93 11.22
CA LEU A 55 -5.80 -2.55 9.92
C LEU A 55 -4.53 -3.36 9.68
N LYS A 56 -4.53 -4.14 8.60
CA LYS A 56 -3.34 -4.81 8.06
C LYS A 56 -3.01 -4.17 6.71
N GLN A 57 -1.73 -4.00 6.41
CA GLN A 57 -1.30 -3.53 5.09
C GLN A 57 0.04 -4.12 4.72
N ASN A 58 0.23 -4.37 3.43
CA ASN A 58 1.48 -4.82 2.85
C ASN A 58 1.75 -4.12 1.53
N ILE A 59 3.02 -4.05 1.17
CA ILE A 59 3.48 -3.62 -0.14
C ILE A 59 4.45 -4.64 -0.70
N THR A 60 4.33 -4.91 -1.98
CA THR A 60 5.13 -5.86 -2.75
C THR A 60 5.71 -5.15 -3.97
N ALA A 61 6.97 -5.40 -4.26
CA ALA A 61 7.62 -5.06 -5.52
C ALA A 61 8.10 -6.37 -6.15
N SER A 62 7.66 -6.66 -7.38
CA SER A 62 7.98 -7.93 -8.04
C SER A 62 8.18 -7.75 -9.53
N GLY A 63 9.01 -8.61 -10.12
CA GLY A 63 9.22 -8.72 -11.56
C GLY A 63 10.57 -8.17 -12.02
N GLN A 64 10.60 -7.64 -13.25
CA GLN A 64 11.80 -7.08 -13.86
C GLN A 64 12.17 -5.73 -13.23
N GLY A 65 13.46 -5.51 -13.06
CA GLY A 65 13.94 -4.27 -12.48
C GLY A 65 15.44 -4.06 -12.60
N TYR A 66 15.93 -3.09 -11.84
CA TYR A 66 17.30 -2.61 -11.86
C TYR A 66 17.80 -2.30 -10.45
N LYS A 67 19.07 -2.61 -10.20
CA LYS A 67 19.80 -2.06 -9.07
C LYS A 67 20.05 -0.56 -9.28
N SER A 68 20.41 0.15 -8.21
CA SER A 68 20.73 1.59 -8.28
C SER A 68 21.88 1.94 -9.24
N ASN A 69 22.75 0.98 -9.56
CA ASN A 69 23.84 1.14 -10.53
C ASN A 69 23.46 0.77 -11.98
N GLY A 70 22.18 0.46 -12.25
CA GLY A 70 21.68 0.15 -13.59
C GLY A 70 21.85 -1.30 -14.05
N VAL A 71 22.36 -2.20 -13.18
CA VAL A 71 22.41 -3.64 -13.47
C VAL A 71 21.00 -4.22 -13.40
N GLY A 72 20.56 -4.88 -14.47
CA GLY A 72 19.27 -5.58 -14.51
C GLY A 72 19.18 -6.67 -13.44
N THR A 73 18.01 -6.83 -12.83
CA THR A 73 17.79 -7.78 -11.74
C THR A 73 16.32 -8.20 -11.66
N TYR A 74 16.07 -9.32 -10.98
CA TYR A 74 14.73 -9.72 -10.60
C TYR A 74 14.41 -9.15 -9.22
N VAL A 75 13.32 -8.39 -9.11
CA VAL A 75 12.85 -7.80 -7.87
C VAL A 75 11.86 -8.76 -7.22
N ASN A 76 12.03 -9.03 -5.93
CA ASN A 76 11.07 -9.75 -5.10
C ASN A 76 11.21 -9.22 -3.67
N GLU A 77 10.53 -8.11 -3.39
CA GLU A 77 10.63 -7.40 -2.12
C GLU A 77 9.22 -7.25 -1.52
N THR A 78 9.10 -7.49 -0.21
CA THR A 78 7.83 -7.36 0.50
C THR A 78 8.05 -6.66 1.83
N SER A 79 7.18 -5.70 2.16
CA SER A 79 7.15 -5.06 3.47
C SER A 79 5.72 -5.07 4.01
N ASN A 80 5.57 -5.40 5.29
CA ASN A 80 4.28 -5.57 5.94
C ASN A 80 4.19 -4.68 7.18
N ILE A 81 3.00 -4.17 7.49
CA ILE A 81 2.70 -3.66 8.83
C ILE A 81 1.98 -4.77 9.60
N SER A 82 2.51 -5.10 10.78
CA SER A 82 1.79 -5.95 11.75
C SER A 82 0.41 -5.36 12.01
N PRO A 83 -0.65 -6.17 12.13
CA PRO A 83 -2.00 -5.66 12.31
C PRO A 83 -2.07 -4.63 13.43
N ILE A 84 -2.60 -3.44 13.11
CA ILE A 84 -2.83 -2.38 14.06
C ILE A 84 -4.21 -2.61 14.66
N SER A 85 -4.27 -2.97 15.94
CA SER A 85 -5.52 -3.13 16.67
C SER A 85 -6.18 -1.79 16.94
N ASN A 86 -7.51 -1.73 16.79
CA ASN A 86 -8.36 -0.56 17.02
C ASN A 86 -7.78 0.73 16.41
N PRO A 87 -7.53 0.77 15.07
CA PRO A 87 -6.97 1.95 14.45
C PRO A 87 -7.94 3.13 14.60
N VAL A 88 -7.37 4.33 14.70
CA VAL A 88 -8.13 5.56 14.85
C VAL A 88 -8.64 6.00 13.48
N SER A 89 -9.94 6.28 13.39
CA SER A 89 -10.56 6.82 12.18
C SER A 89 -9.87 8.12 11.75
N GLY A 90 -9.54 8.24 10.47
CA GLY A 90 -8.84 9.38 9.88
C GLY A 90 -7.33 9.44 10.15
N LYS A 91 -6.77 8.53 10.95
CA LYS A 91 -5.33 8.50 11.23
C LYS A 91 -4.56 7.79 10.13
N LYS A 92 -3.51 8.45 9.61
CA LYS A 92 -2.57 7.87 8.64
C LYS A 92 -1.56 6.96 9.34
N TYR A 93 -1.33 5.78 8.79
CA TYR A 93 -0.38 4.79 9.28
C TYR A 93 0.73 4.51 8.26
N PRO A 94 1.83 5.30 8.25
CA PRO A 94 2.93 5.13 7.31
C PRO A 94 3.98 4.12 7.81
N LYS A 95 4.69 3.47 6.87
CA LYS A 95 5.89 2.66 7.14
C LYS A 95 6.88 2.76 5.97
N LEU A 96 8.18 2.81 6.28
CA LEU A 96 9.25 2.69 5.30
C LEU A 96 9.32 1.27 4.74
N THR A 97 9.52 1.12 3.44
CA THR A 97 9.57 -0.19 2.77
C THR A 97 10.88 -0.91 3.04
N GLY A 98 12.01 -0.20 2.95
CA GLY A 98 13.35 -0.78 2.92
C GLY A 98 13.75 -1.36 1.55
N PHE A 99 12.96 -1.13 0.50
CA PHE A 99 13.23 -1.64 -0.84
C PHE A 99 14.48 -1.00 -1.42
N VAL A 100 15.31 -1.79 -2.09
CA VAL A 100 16.62 -1.34 -2.63
C VAL A 100 16.65 -1.32 -4.14
N ASN A 101 15.78 -2.09 -4.80
CA ASN A 101 15.72 -2.20 -6.25
C ASN A 101 14.61 -1.33 -6.86
N PHE A 102 14.80 -0.96 -8.13
CA PHE A 102 13.79 -0.29 -8.94
C PHE A 102 13.06 -1.31 -9.81
N VAL A 103 11.73 -1.35 -9.77
CA VAL A 103 10.89 -2.17 -10.67
C VAL A 103 10.62 -1.41 -11.95
N SER A 104 10.67 -2.09 -13.09
CA SER A 104 10.22 -1.58 -14.38
C SER A 104 8.81 -2.10 -14.66
N PRO A 105 7.74 -1.30 -14.51
CA PRO A 105 6.38 -1.82 -14.63
C PRO A 105 6.07 -2.29 -16.05
N ASN A 106 5.52 -3.50 -16.15
CA ASN A 106 5.08 -4.14 -17.40
C ASN A 106 4.13 -5.30 -17.09
N ASP A 107 3.74 -6.07 -18.10
CA ASP A 107 2.92 -7.27 -17.96
C ASP A 107 3.64 -8.34 -17.13
N GLY A 108 3.50 -8.25 -15.80
CA GLY A 108 4.12 -9.15 -14.82
C GLY A 108 5.09 -8.50 -13.84
N SER A 109 5.37 -7.20 -13.97
CA SER A 109 6.24 -6.46 -13.05
C SER A 109 5.52 -5.24 -12.51
N ALA A 110 5.46 -5.07 -11.19
CA ALA A 110 4.73 -3.97 -10.57
C ALA A 110 5.17 -3.72 -9.12
N ILE A 111 4.79 -2.55 -8.61
CA ILE A 111 4.72 -2.27 -7.17
C ILE A 111 3.25 -2.20 -6.78
N GLY A 112 2.84 -2.97 -5.77
CA GLY A 112 1.47 -3.02 -5.30
C GLY A 112 1.38 -2.92 -3.79
N THR A 113 0.48 -2.08 -3.28
CA THR A 113 0.05 -2.10 -1.87
C THR A 113 -1.32 -2.72 -1.75
N ARG A 114 -1.57 -3.42 -0.65
CA ARG A 114 -2.89 -3.91 -0.26
C ARG A 114 -3.11 -3.57 1.20
N ALA A 115 -4.27 -3.00 1.49
CA ALA A 115 -4.75 -2.78 2.84
C ALA A 115 -6.02 -3.60 3.08
N THR A 116 -6.10 -4.18 4.26
CA THR A 116 -7.24 -4.94 4.76
C THR A 116 -7.69 -4.28 6.06
N LEU A 117 -8.90 -3.73 6.03
CA LEU A 117 -9.55 -3.12 7.17
C LEU A 117 -10.64 -4.05 7.69
N THR A 118 -10.60 -4.35 8.97
CA THR A 118 -11.65 -5.07 9.67
C THR A 118 -12.40 -4.10 10.58
N TYR A 119 -13.72 -4.10 10.49
CA TYR A 119 -14.61 -3.21 11.23
C TYR A 119 -15.89 -3.95 11.62
N ARG A 120 -16.62 -3.41 12.59
CA ARG A 120 -17.79 -4.09 13.18
C ARG A 120 -18.79 -3.09 13.73
N ARG A 121 -20.07 -3.44 13.65
CA ARG A 121 -21.15 -2.65 14.26
C ARG A 121 -21.05 -2.70 15.79
N ILE A 122 -21.27 -1.59 16.48
CA ILE A 122 -21.05 -1.45 17.93
C ILE A 122 -22.03 -2.32 18.74
N ASP A 123 -23.28 -2.39 18.30
CA ASP A 123 -24.37 -3.18 18.90
C ASP A 123 -24.38 -4.66 18.44
N GLY A 124 -23.40 -5.07 17.62
CA GLY A 124 -23.38 -6.37 16.97
C GLY A 124 -22.10 -7.18 17.19
N THR A 125 -22.18 -8.45 16.82
CA THR A 125 -21.05 -9.38 16.78
C THR A 125 -20.45 -9.52 15.38
N THR A 126 -21.22 -9.20 14.33
CA THR A 126 -20.81 -9.32 12.94
C THR A 126 -19.62 -8.42 12.62
N THR A 127 -18.60 -9.02 12.03
CA THR A 127 -17.38 -8.37 11.61
C THR A 127 -17.29 -8.36 10.09
N TYR A 128 -16.92 -7.22 9.54
CA TYR A 128 -16.80 -6.98 8.10
C TYR A 128 -15.34 -6.78 7.75
N THR A 129 -14.97 -7.21 6.55
CA THR A 129 -13.62 -7.03 6.01
C THR A 129 -13.69 -6.29 4.70
N PHE A 130 -12.88 -5.24 4.57
CA PHE A 130 -12.73 -4.47 3.35
C PHE A 130 -11.27 -4.54 2.90
N SER A 131 -11.03 -5.04 1.68
CA SER A 131 -9.68 -5.15 1.12
C SER A 131 -9.61 -4.49 -0.24
N PHE A 132 -8.57 -3.70 -0.47
CA PHE A 132 -8.40 -2.98 -1.72
C PHE A 132 -6.91 -2.96 -2.13
N PRO A 133 -6.56 -3.22 -3.41
CA PRO A 133 -5.21 -3.08 -3.92
C PRO A 133 -4.97 -1.71 -4.58
N THR A 134 -3.72 -1.25 -4.63
CA THR A 134 -3.28 -0.09 -5.42
C THR A 134 -1.93 -0.40 -6.03
N THR A 135 -1.77 -0.23 -7.34
CA THR A 135 -0.56 -0.65 -8.09
C THR A 135 0.00 0.45 -8.99
N ILE A 136 1.30 0.36 -9.28
CA ILE A 136 1.97 1.03 -10.39
C ILE A 136 2.78 0.02 -11.19
#